data_AF-A0A9E3PDN1-F1
#
_entry.id   AF-A0A9E3PDN1-F1
#
_cell.length_a   1.000
_cell.length_b   1.000
_cell.length_c   1.000
_cell.angle_alpha   90.00
_cell.angle_beta   90.00
_cell.angle_gamma   90.00
#
_symmetry.space_group_name_H-M   'P 1'
#
loop_
_entity.id
_entity.type
_entity.pdbx_description
1 polymer ?
#
loop_
_entity_poly.entity_id
_entity_poly.type
_entity_poly.pdbx_seq_one_letter_code
_entity_poly.pdbx_strand_id
1 'polypeptide(L)'
;MGAGIGLAHEQPRISGQSSRRARRFPPFAKLAPLICLSGCAGPFSTLEPEGPAARGAATLWWIMLGSGVAIFMAVWFVLVLALLRPGALRRFGTRRTILWGGLIVPTFILTALVVAALALGERLLALPREDMPPRIEVVARQWSWEFRYPDGTVGEGLLRMPAGQDVDFVVTSEDVIHSFWIPRLGGKIDAIPGHRNIIRLRADRPGVFGGICAEYCGIGHAIMPFTVEAYETRPNTPPGSAGNGS
;
A
#
# COMPACT_ATOMS: atom_id res chain seq x y z
N MET A 1 -22.81 -65.87 61.02
CA MET A 1 -22.55 -67.01 60.12
C MET A 1 -23.49 -66.88 58.93
N GLY A 2 -22.96 -66.92 57.71
CA GLY A 2 -23.69 -66.62 56.46
C GLY A 2 -23.01 -65.46 55.72
N ALA A 3 -21.87 -65.70 55.06
CA ALA A 3 -21.73 -66.23 53.70
C ALA A 3 -21.89 -65.10 52.66
N GLY A 4 -20.75 -64.66 52.13
CA GLY A 4 -20.67 -63.74 51.01
C GLY A 4 -21.08 -64.40 49.71
N ILE A 5 -21.60 -63.58 48.79
CA ILE A 5 -21.84 -63.93 47.40
C ILE A 5 -21.13 -62.86 46.57
N GLY A 6 -20.10 -63.31 45.86
CA GLY A 6 -19.30 -62.49 44.96
C GLY A 6 -20.14 -62.01 43.78
N LEU A 7 -20.05 -60.72 43.49
CA LEU A 7 -20.50 -60.16 42.23
C LEU A 7 -19.38 -60.35 41.21
N ALA A 8 -19.58 -61.32 40.34
CA ALA A 8 -18.74 -61.60 39.20
C ALA A 8 -18.84 -60.45 38.18
N HIS A 9 -17.66 -60.14 37.68
CA HIS A 9 -17.32 -59.34 36.52
C HIS A 9 -18.18 -59.66 35.27
N GLU A 10 -18.77 -58.63 34.65
CA GLU A 10 -18.98 -58.62 33.19
C GLU A 10 -18.92 -57.17 32.68
N GLN A 11 -17.82 -56.84 32.00
CA GLN A 11 -17.63 -55.58 31.30
C GLN A 11 -18.00 -55.80 29.82
N PRO A 12 -18.86 -54.96 29.21
CA PRO A 12 -19.16 -55.08 27.80
C PRO A 12 -17.94 -54.68 26.95
N ARG A 13 -17.44 -55.65 26.18
CA ARG A 13 -16.30 -55.50 25.27
C ARG A 13 -16.74 -54.74 24.01
N ILE A 14 -16.64 -53.41 24.02
CA ILE A 14 -16.93 -52.59 22.82
C ILE A 14 -15.69 -52.60 21.92
N SER A 15 -15.66 -53.51 20.94
CA SER A 15 -14.67 -53.49 19.86
C SER A 15 -15.06 -52.43 18.82
N GLY A 16 -14.58 -51.21 19.00
CA GLY A 16 -14.64 -50.14 18.00
C GLY A 16 -13.30 -50.00 17.29
N GLN A 17 -13.08 -50.73 16.20
CA GLN A 17 -11.96 -50.46 15.30
C GLN A 17 -12.14 -49.06 14.67
N SER A 18 -11.43 -48.05 15.20
CA SER A 18 -11.37 -46.74 14.55
C SER A 18 -10.45 -46.83 13.32
N SER A 19 -11.06 -47.08 12.16
CA SER A 19 -10.37 -46.90 10.89
C SER A 19 -10.00 -45.42 10.76
N ARG A 20 -8.71 -45.09 10.80
CA ARG A 20 -8.19 -43.77 10.44
C ARG A 20 -8.44 -43.55 8.95
N ARG A 21 -9.64 -43.13 8.58
CA ARG A 21 -9.97 -42.71 7.22
C ARG A 21 -9.23 -41.39 6.97
N ALA A 22 -8.09 -41.46 6.31
CA ALA A 22 -7.37 -40.29 5.83
C ALA A 22 -8.35 -39.45 5.00
N ARG A 23 -8.74 -38.27 5.50
CA ARG A 23 -9.57 -37.31 4.77
C ARG A 23 -8.78 -36.88 3.54
N ARG A 24 -9.12 -37.46 2.38
CA ARG A 24 -8.65 -36.98 1.08
C ARG A 24 -9.30 -35.61 0.87
N PHE A 25 -8.50 -34.55 0.92
CA PHE A 25 -8.95 -33.20 0.58
C PHE A 25 -9.50 -33.18 -0.86
N PRO A 26 -10.66 -32.57 -1.11
CA PRO A 26 -11.22 -32.51 -2.45
C PRO A 26 -10.30 -31.72 -3.40
N PRO A 27 -10.26 -32.07 -4.70
CA PRO A 27 -9.35 -31.46 -5.69
C PRO A 27 -9.61 -29.96 -5.93
N PHE A 28 -10.74 -29.42 -5.46
CA PHE A 28 -11.08 -27.99 -5.55
C PHE A 28 -10.22 -27.09 -4.65
N ALA A 29 -9.49 -27.63 -3.66
CA ALA A 29 -8.58 -26.84 -2.83
C ALA A 29 -7.36 -26.28 -3.61
N LYS A 30 -7.13 -26.73 -4.84
CA LYS A 30 -6.00 -26.29 -5.68
C LYS A 30 -6.31 -25.09 -6.58
N LEU A 31 -7.59 -24.69 -6.73
CA LEU A 31 -7.99 -23.56 -7.58
C LEU A 31 -8.24 -22.25 -6.80
N ALA A 32 -8.43 -22.34 -5.48
CA ALA A 32 -8.60 -21.19 -4.61
C ALA A 32 -7.43 -20.17 -4.64
N PRO A 33 -6.14 -20.56 -4.77
CA PRO A 33 -5.06 -19.58 -4.74
C PRO A 33 -5.01 -18.68 -5.98
N LEU A 34 -5.49 -19.16 -7.14
CA LEU A 34 -5.44 -18.42 -8.41
C LEU A 34 -6.49 -17.30 -8.49
N ILE A 35 -7.63 -17.45 -7.81
CA ILE A 35 -8.68 -16.44 -7.79
C ILE A 35 -8.32 -15.27 -6.86
N CYS A 36 -7.45 -15.49 -5.87
CA CYS A 36 -7.05 -14.48 -4.90
C CYS A 36 -5.97 -13.48 -5.40
N LEU A 37 -5.48 -13.60 -6.63
CA LEU A 37 -4.36 -12.78 -7.15
C LEU A 37 -4.77 -11.75 -8.21
N SER A 38 -6.04 -11.67 -8.62
CA SER A 38 -6.47 -10.79 -9.72
C SER A 38 -6.69 -9.31 -9.35
N GLY A 39 -6.29 -8.88 -8.15
CA GLY A 39 -6.52 -7.51 -7.63
C GLY A 39 -5.35 -6.53 -7.78
N CYS A 40 -4.24 -6.95 -8.40
CA CYS A 40 -3.01 -6.15 -8.41
C CYS A 40 -2.92 -5.12 -9.55
N ALA A 41 -3.84 -5.13 -10.51
CA ALA A 41 -3.77 -4.33 -11.73
C ALA A 41 -4.97 -3.38 -11.88
N GLY A 42 -4.77 -2.29 -12.63
CA GLY A 42 -5.85 -1.39 -13.04
C GLY A 42 -5.56 0.09 -12.79
N PRO A 43 -6.48 0.99 -13.20
CA PRO A 43 -6.26 2.43 -13.21
C PRO A 43 -6.04 3.05 -11.82
N PHE A 44 -6.55 2.39 -10.78
CA PHE A 44 -6.42 2.79 -9.36
C PHE A 44 -5.44 1.91 -8.57
N SER A 45 -4.66 1.05 -9.22
CA SER A 45 -3.74 0.14 -8.53
C SER A 45 -2.58 0.90 -7.88
N THR A 46 -2.34 0.68 -6.59
CA THR A 46 -1.13 1.16 -5.90
C THR A 46 0.08 0.24 -6.07
N LEU A 47 -0.14 -0.96 -6.63
CA LEU A 47 0.89 -1.98 -6.83
C LEU A 47 1.58 -1.88 -8.20
N GLU A 48 1.05 -1.05 -9.11
CA GLU A 48 1.62 -0.76 -10.43
C GLU A 48 2.04 0.73 -10.55
N PRO A 49 3.17 1.13 -9.93
CA PRO A 49 3.60 2.52 -9.86
C PRO A 49 4.11 3.04 -11.22
N GLU A 50 3.57 4.18 -11.65
CA GLU A 50 3.89 4.89 -12.91
C GLU A 50 4.49 6.28 -12.67
N GLY A 51 5.00 6.52 -11.46
CA GLY A 51 5.70 7.74 -11.10
C GLY A 51 6.74 7.50 -10.00
N PRO A 52 7.69 8.43 -9.81
CA PRO A 52 8.76 8.28 -8.83
C PRO A 52 8.23 8.21 -7.38
N ALA A 53 7.19 8.99 -7.06
CA ALA A 53 6.57 8.97 -5.75
C ALA A 53 5.87 7.64 -5.46
N ALA A 54 5.03 7.14 -6.38
CA ALA A 54 4.42 5.82 -6.26
C ALA A 54 5.47 4.70 -6.17
N ARG A 55 6.54 4.76 -6.96
CA ARG A 55 7.58 3.72 -6.97
C ARG A 55 8.33 3.67 -5.63
N GLY A 56 8.61 4.83 -5.04
CA GLY A 56 9.17 4.93 -3.69
C GLY A 56 8.25 4.27 -2.65
N ALA A 57 6.97 4.62 -2.68
CA ALA A 57 5.97 4.04 -1.77
C ALA A 57 5.81 2.52 -1.96
N ALA A 58 5.74 2.04 -3.20
CA ALA A 58 5.62 0.61 -3.52
C ALA A 58 6.86 -0.19 -3.05
N THR A 59 8.06 0.37 -3.23
CA THR A 59 9.30 -0.27 -2.77
C THR A 59 9.31 -0.43 -1.25
N LEU A 60 8.94 0.63 -0.52
CA LEU A 60 8.79 0.56 0.93
C LEU A 60 7.76 -0.47 1.36
N TRP A 61 6.60 -0.47 0.70
CA TRP A 61 5.53 -1.40 1.02
C TRP A 61 5.99 -2.87 0.88
N TRP A 62 6.67 -3.22 -0.21
CA TRP A 62 7.19 -4.58 -0.40
C TRP A 62 8.27 -4.96 0.62
N ILE A 63 9.17 -4.03 0.98
CA ILE A 63 10.18 -4.25 2.02
C ILE A 63 9.50 -4.49 3.38
N MET A 64 8.55 -3.62 3.75
CA MET A 64 7.80 -3.74 5.00
C MET A 64 7.00 -5.04 5.06
N LEU A 65 6.28 -5.39 3.98
CA LEU A 65 5.53 -6.64 3.88
C LEU A 65 6.46 -7.86 4.03
N GLY A 66 7.58 -7.88 3.29
CA GLY A 66 8.56 -8.97 3.37
C GLY A 66 9.16 -9.13 4.78
N SER A 67 9.57 -8.02 5.40
CA SER A 67 10.10 -8.02 6.77
C SER A 67 9.03 -8.44 7.80
N GLY A 68 7.79 -7.98 7.64
CA GLY A 68 6.68 -8.30 8.53
C GLY A 68 6.33 -9.79 8.49
N VAL A 69 6.29 -10.37 7.28
CA VAL A 69 6.13 -11.82 7.10
C VAL A 69 7.28 -12.58 7.74
N ALA A 70 8.54 -12.14 7.57
CA ALA A 70 9.69 -12.80 8.18
C ALA A 70 9.63 -12.78 9.72
N ILE A 71 9.32 -11.63 10.33
CA ILE A 71 9.16 -11.50 11.80
C ILE A 71 8.00 -12.35 12.29
N PHE A 72 6.85 -12.30 11.59
CA PHE A 72 5.68 -13.11 11.91
C PHE A 72 6.02 -14.61 11.92
N MET A 73 6.72 -15.09 10.89
CA MET A 73 7.17 -16.48 10.80
C MET A 73 8.17 -16.84 11.91
N ALA A 74 9.07 -15.94 12.28
CA ALA A 74 10.02 -16.15 13.36
C ALA A 74 9.31 -16.26 14.73
N VAL A 75 8.37 -15.37 15.02
CA VAL A 75 7.55 -15.40 16.24
C VAL A 75 6.72 -16.69 16.29
N TRP A 76 6.07 -17.04 15.17
CA TRP A 76 5.32 -18.29 15.06
C TRP A 76 6.18 -19.52 15.25
N PHE A 77 7.38 -19.53 14.68
CA PHE A 77 8.33 -20.62 14.85
C PHE A 77 8.73 -20.79 16.33
N VAL A 78 9.06 -19.69 17.02
CA VAL A 78 9.39 -19.73 18.45
C VAL A 78 8.19 -20.19 19.29
N LEU A 79 6.99 -19.70 18.99
CA LEU A 79 5.75 -20.10 19.66
C LEU A 79 5.48 -21.60 19.48
N VAL A 80 5.51 -22.10 18.25
CA VAL A 80 5.30 -23.51 17.93
C VAL A 80 6.37 -24.38 18.59
N LEU A 81 7.64 -23.95 18.57
CA LEU A 81 8.72 -24.66 19.27
C LEU A 81 8.49 -24.71 20.78
N ALA A 82 8.02 -23.61 21.39
CA ALA A 82 7.71 -23.57 22.82
C ALA A 82 6.55 -24.48 23.20
N LEU A 83 5.54 -24.59 22.34
CA LEU A 83 4.38 -25.46 22.52
C LEU A 83 4.72 -26.94 22.29
N LEU A 84 5.50 -27.25 21.24
CA LEU A 84 5.85 -28.63 20.89
C LEU A 84 7.00 -29.20 21.73
N ARG A 85 7.90 -28.34 22.24
CA ARG A 85 9.02 -28.74 23.11
C ARG A 85 9.15 -27.80 24.32
N PRO A 86 8.32 -28.02 25.36
CA PRO A 86 8.39 -27.25 26.60
C PRO A 86 9.80 -27.27 27.19
N GLY A 87 10.37 -26.08 27.43
CA GLY A 87 11.72 -25.93 27.97
C GLY A 87 12.85 -25.76 26.95
N ALA A 88 12.58 -25.85 25.64
CA ALA A 88 13.59 -25.62 24.60
C ALA A 88 14.25 -24.22 24.66
N LEU A 89 13.53 -23.23 25.17
CA LEU A 89 14.00 -21.85 25.33
C LEU A 89 14.69 -21.58 26.69
N ARG A 90 14.59 -22.47 27.68
CA ARG A 90 15.21 -22.28 29.01
C ARG A 90 16.73 -22.21 28.93
N ARG A 91 17.35 -22.84 27.92
CA ARG A 91 18.80 -22.83 27.68
C ARG A 91 19.40 -21.43 27.43
N PHE A 92 18.57 -20.46 27.02
CA PHE A 92 19.04 -19.11 26.70
C PHE A 92 19.01 -18.13 27.88
N GLY A 93 18.39 -18.51 29.00
CA GLY A 93 18.27 -17.69 30.21
C GLY A 93 17.28 -16.53 30.07
N THR A 94 16.27 -16.48 30.95
CA THR A 94 15.14 -15.54 30.86
C THR A 94 15.56 -14.07 30.71
N ARG A 95 16.56 -13.63 31.51
CA ARG A 95 17.06 -12.24 31.47
C ARG A 95 17.68 -11.88 30.12
N ARG A 96 18.46 -12.78 29.50
CA ARG A 96 19.08 -12.52 28.20
C ARG A 96 18.05 -12.49 27.08
N THR A 97 17.07 -13.39 27.12
CA THR A 97 15.98 -13.43 26.13
C THR A 97 15.16 -12.14 26.16
N ILE A 98 14.80 -11.63 27.34
CA ILE A 98 14.05 -10.37 27.48
C ILE A 98 14.89 -9.19 26.98
N LEU A 99 16.15 -9.10 27.40
CA LEU A 99 17.00 -7.94 27.10
C LEU A 99 17.34 -7.84 25.61
N TRP A 100 17.68 -8.95 24.96
CA TRP A 100 17.99 -8.95 23.53
C TRP A 100 16.73 -8.99 22.65
N GLY A 101 15.79 -9.89 22.96
CA GLY A 101 14.60 -10.10 22.13
C GLY A 101 13.51 -9.05 22.32
N GLY A 102 13.41 -8.45 23.51
CA GLY A 102 12.37 -7.48 23.83
C GLY A 102 12.82 -6.02 23.82
N LEU A 103 14.10 -5.74 24.08
CA LEU A 103 14.60 -4.37 24.17
C LEU A 103 15.59 -4.03 23.05
N ILE A 104 16.76 -4.66 22.99
CA ILE A 104 17.84 -4.22 22.09
C ILE A 104 17.44 -4.38 20.61
N VAL A 105 16.99 -5.57 20.20
CA VAL A 105 16.67 -5.84 18.78
C VAL A 105 15.51 -4.96 18.30
N PRO A 106 14.36 -4.85 19.00
CA PRO A 106 13.28 -3.98 18.58
C PRO A 106 13.68 -2.50 18.55
N THR A 107 14.39 -1.99 19.56
CA THR A 107 14.84 -0.59 19.58
C THR A 107 15.74 -0.29 18.38
N PHE A 108 16.73 -1.15 18.11
CA PHE A 108 17.63 -0.95 16.96
C PHE A 108 16.88 -0.95 15.62
N ILE A 109 15.98 -1.92 15.41
CA ILE A 109 15.18 -2.02 14.19
C ILE A 109 14.29 -0.78 14.03
N LEU A 110 13.57 -0.38 15.08
CA LEU A 110 12.68 0.78 15.04
C LEU A 110 13.45 2.07 14.77
N THR A 111 14.60 2.28 15.41
CA THR A 111 15.44 3.46 15.15
C THR A 111 15.91 3.48 13.69
N ALA A 112 16.38 2.36 13.16
CA ALA A 112 16.81 2.27 11.75
C ALA A 112 15.65 2.56 10.77
N LEU A 113 14.46 2.01 11.04
CA LEU A 113 13.26 2.25 10.23
C LEU A 113 12.83 3.72 10.27
N VAL A 114 12.86 4.38 11.43
CA VAL A 114 12.52 5.81 11.56
C VAL A 114 13.49 6.68 10.76
N VAL A 115 14.81 6.43 10.88
CA VAL A 115 15.82 7.19 10.12
C VAL A 115 15.62 7.00 8.61
N ALA A 116 15.39 5.76 8.17
CA ALA A 116 15.13 5.47 6.77
C ALA A 116 13.84 6.13 6.26
N ALA A 117 12.76 6.13 7.06
CA ALA A 117 11.49 6.75 6.73
C ALA A 117 11.62 8.27 6.56
N LEU A 118 12.33 8.95 7.47
CA LEU A 118 12.58 10.39 7.38
C LEU A 118 13.42 10.74 6.16
N ALA A 119 14.54 10.03 5.94
CA ALA A 119 15.44 10.28 4.81
C ALA A 119 14.76 10.06 3.44
N LEU A 120 13.81 9.14 3.35
CA LEU A 120 13.04 8.91 2.13
C LEU A 120 11.86 9.88 2.00
N GLY A 121 11.22 10.27 3.11
CA GLY A 121 10.11 11.22 3.13
C GLY A 121 10.50 12.59 2.57
N GLU A 122 11.68 13.10 2.90
CA GLU A 122 12.17 14.39 2.37
C GLU A 122 12.29 14.40 0.84
N ARG A 123 12.59 13.26 0.22
CA ARG A 123 12.71 13.14 -1.24
C ARG A 123 11.38 13.28 -1.97
N LEU A 124 10.26 13.14 -1.26
CA LEU A 124 8.90 13.26 -1.80
C LEU A 124 8.34 14.68 -1.68
N LEU A 125 9.01 15.58 -0.98
CA LEU A 125 8.56 16.97 -0.81
C LEU A 125 8.71 17.76 -2.12
N ALA A 126 7.75 18.65 -2.37
CA ALA A 126 7.79 19.61 -3.47
C ALA A 126 8.79 20.75 -3.16
N LEU A 127 10.08 20.42 -3.02
CA LEU A 127 11.12 21.41 -2.76
C LEU A 127 11.24 22.40 -3.93
N PRO A 128 11.50 23.69 -3.66
CA PRO A 128 11.79 24.67 -4.70
C PRO A 128 12.96 24.16 -5.57
N ARG A 129 12.73 24.04 -6.87
CA ARG A 129 13.76 23.76 -7.90
C ARG A 129 13.89 24.99 -8.78
N GLU A 130 15.08 25.22 -9.34
CA GLU A 130 15.33 26.34 -10.26
C GLU A 130 14.41 26.28 -11.49
N ASP A 131 14.13 25.07 -11.99
CA ASP A 131 13.11 24.82 -13.00
C ASP A 131 11.73 24.66 -12.33
N MET A 132 10.95 25.75 -12.26
CA MET A 132 9.58 25.66 -11.75
C MET A 132 8.72 24.83 -12.72
N PRO A 133 8.23 23.65 -12.30
CA PRO A 133 7.37 22.84 -13.16
C PRO A 133 6.05 23.56 -13.45
N PRO A 134 5.34 23.18 -14.54
CA PRO A 134 4.02 23.72 -14.82
C PRO A 134 3.08 23.49 -13.63
N ARG A 135 2.26 24.50 -13.35
CA ARG A 135 1.34 24.50 -12.22
C ARG A 135 -0.09 24.31 -12.70
N ILE A 136 -0.79 23.32 -12.14
CA ILE A 136 -2.21 23.09 -12.41
C ILE A 136 -2.97 23.30 -11.10
N GLU A 137 -3.99 24.15 -11.12
CA GLU A 137 -4.84 24.31 -9.94
C GLU A 137 -5.89 23.22 -9.93
N VAL A 138 -6.04 22.55 -8.79
CA VAL A 138 -7.03 21.51 -8.56
C VAL A 138 -8.03 22.04 -7.55
N VAL A 139 -9.27 22.22 -7.99
CA VAL A 139 -10.35 22.72 -7.17
C VAL A 139 -11.35 21.59 -6.96
N ALA A 140 -11.45 21.14 -5.72
CA ALA A 140 -12.44 20.15 -5.30
C ALA A 140 -13.77 20.85 -4.97
N ARG A 141 -14.86 20.27 -5.45
CA ARG A 141 -16.24 20.64 -5.12
C ARG A 141 -17.00 19.37 -4.75
N GLN A 142 -18.18 19.51 -4.17
CA GLN A 142 -19.02 18.37 -3.81
C GLN A 142 -19.26 17.50 -5.03
N TRP A 143 -18.58 16.35 -5.01
CA TRP A 143 -18.67 15.28 -5.97
C TRP A 143 -18.17 15.60 -7.38
N SER A 144 -17.35 16.64 -7.54
CA SER A 144 -16.70 16.96 -8.81
C SER A 144 -15.30 17.54 -8.61
N TRP A 145 -14.50 17.46 -9.68
CA TRP A 145 -13.14 17.98 -9.72
C TRP A 145 -13.00 18.92 -10.90
N GLU A 146 -12.45 20.10 -10.63
CA GLU A 146 -12.15 21.12 -11.63
C GLU A 146 -10.62 21.34 -11.68
N PHE A 147 -10.07 21.32 -12.89
CA PHE A 147 -8.64 21.47 -13.16
C PHE A 147 -8.43 22.74 -13.98
N ARG A 148 -7.74 23.74 -13.41
CA ARG A 148 -7.45 25.01 -14.10
C ARG A 148 -6.00 25.04 -14.56
N TYR A 149 -5.81 25.30 -15.84
CA TYR A 149 -4.50 25.33 -16.47
C TYR A 149 -3.99 26.77 -16.64
N PRO A 150 -2.67 26.98 -16.77
CA PRO A 150 -2.10 28.32 -16.95
C PRO A 150 -2.55 29.06 -18.21
N ASP A 151 -2.98 28.33 -19.24
CA ASP A 151 -3.49 28.88 -20.50
C ASP A 151 -4.96 29.34 -20.40
N GLY A 152 -5.58 29.21 -19.22
CA GLY A 152 -6.97 29.56 -18.95
C GLY A 152 -7.96 28.46 -19.32
N THR A 153 -7.50 27.30 -19.82
CA THR A 153 -8.38 26.16 -20.04
C THR A 153 -8.84 25.57 -18.69
N VAL A 154 -10.03 24.98 -18.70
CA VAL A 154 -10.63 24.32 -17.53
C VAL A 154 -11.05 22.92 -17.94
N GLY A 155 -10.60 21.92 -17.18
CA GLY A 155 -11.03 20.52 -17.33
C GLY A 155 -11.92 20.12 -16.17
N GLU A 156 -13.05 19.49 -16.45
CA GLU A 156 -13.95 18.94 -15.44
C GLU A 156 -13.85 17.41 -15.45
N GLY A 157 -13.47 16.80 -14.33
CA GLY A 157 -13.32 15.34 -14.21
C GLY A 157 -12.21 14.72 -15.08
N LEU A 158 -11.54 15.50 -15.93
CA LEU A 158 -10.41 15.09 -16.77
C LEU A 158 -9.21 16.02 -16.51
N LEU A 159 -8.19 15.45 -15.89
CA LEU A 159 -6.88 16.07 -15.74
C LEU A 159 -5.98 15.66 -16.89
N ARG A 160 -5.37 16.60 -17.59
CA ARG A 160 -4.36 16.39 -18.63
C ARG A 160 -3.01 16.82 -18.11
N MET A 161 -2.00 15.98 -18.25
CA MET A 161 -0.66 16.35 -17.82
C MET A 161 0.41 15.81 -18.78
N PRO A 162 1.55 16.50 -18.91
CA PRO A 162 2.66 16.00 -19.69
C PRO A 162 3.33 14.81 -18.99
N ALA A 163 3.59 13.73 -19.73
CA ALA A 163 4.43 12.64 -19.27
C ALA A 163 5.92 13.03 -19.31
N GLY A 164 6.73 12.40 -18.45
CA GLY A 164 8.19 12.53 -18.40
C GLY A 164 8.72 13.70 -17.57
N GLN A 165 7.85 14.59 -17.07
CA GLN A 165 8.26 15.78 -16.31
C GLN A 165 7.42 15.99 -15.04
N ASP A 166 7.99 16.72 -14.08
CA ASP A 166 7.30 17.09 -12.84
C ASP A 166 6.19 18.11 -13.14
N VAL A 167 5.07 18.00 -12.43
CA VAL A 167 3.95 18.94 -12.46
C VAL A 167 3.55 19.25 -11.02
N ASP A 168 3.38 20.53 -10.71
CA ASP A 168 2.90 20.98 -9.40
C ASP A 168 1.39 21.15 -9.43
N PHE A 169 0.70 20.41 -8.58
CA PHE A 169 -0.74 20.52 -8.38
C PHE A 169 -1.00 21.38 -7.15
N VAL A 170 -1.68 22.51 -7.34
CA VAL A 170 -2.12 23.35 -6.23
C VAL A 170 -3.55 23.02 -5.89
N VAL A 171 -3.73 22.25 -4.83
CA VAL A 171 -4.97 21.62 -4.42
C VAL A 171 -5.68 22.48 -3.37
N THR A 172 -6.95 22.76 -3.61
CA THR A 172 -7.85 23.50 -2.71
C THR A 172 -9.26 22.93 -2.82
N SER A 173 -10.14 23.28 -1.87
CA SER A 173 -11.57 22.98 -1.93
C SER A 173 -12.41 24.26 -1.86
N GLU A 174 -13.60 24.24 -2.45
CA GLU A 174 -14.60 25.31 -2.33
C GLU A 174 -15.63 25.07 -1.22
N ASP A 175 -15.79 23.84 -0.73
CA ASP A 175 -16.87 23.48 0.19
C ASP A 175 -16.42 22.71 1.43
N VAL A 176 -16.18 21.41 1.30
CA VAL A 176 -15.80 20.48 2.38
C VAL A 176 -14.39 19.95 2.14
N ILE A 177 -13.87 19.19 3.09
CA ILE A 177 -12.57 18.56 2.90
C ILE A 177 -12.71 17.42 1.88
N HIS A 178 -11.82 17.39 0.90
CA HIS A 178 -11.60 16.26 -0.02
C HIS A 178 -10.14 15.82 0.07
N SER A 179 -9.75 14.76 -0.63
CA SER A 179 -8.34 14.39 -0.74
C SER A 179 -7.99 13.96 -2.14
N PHE A 180 -7.10 14.72 -2.77
CA PHE A 180 -6.66 14.50 -4.15
C PHE A 180 -5.63 13.37 -4.17
N TRP A 181 -5.97 12.29 -4.88
CA TRP A 181 -5.10 11.13 -4.99
C TRP A 181 -5.15 10.49 -6.37
N ILE A 182 -3.97 10.27 -6.95
CA ILE A 182 -3.77 9.47 -8.17
C ILE A 182 -2.93 8.24 -7.78
N PRO A 183 -3.54 7.09 -7.46
CA PRO A 183 -2.85 5.92 -6.88
C PRO A 183 -1.58 5.49 -7.62
N ARG A 184 -1.61 5.49 -8.96
CA ARG A 184 -0.48 5.06 -9.80
C ARG A 184 0.67 6.06 -9.85
N LEU A 185 0.40 7.35 -9.65
CA LEU A 185 1.45 8.39 -9.58
C LEU A 185 1.96 8.58 -8.15
N GLY A 186 1.15 8.18 -7.17
CA GLY A 186 1.48 8.19 -5.76
C GLY A 186 1.31 9.58 -5.16
N GLY A 187 1.61 9.68 -3.86
CA GLY A 187 1.35 10.90 -3.09
C GLY A 187 -0.14 11.20 -2.95
N LYS A 188 -0.56 11.68 -1.79
CA LYS A 188 -1.93 12.17 -1.57
C LYS A 188 -1.87 13.48 -0.83
N ILE A 189 -2.80 14.38 -1.11
CA ILE A 189 -2.87 15.64 -0.38
C ILE A 189 -4.32 16.10 -0.23
N ASP A 190 -4.64 16.62 0.94
CA ASP A 190 -6.00 17.00 1.25
C ASP A 190 -6.32 18.37 0.62
N ALA A 191 -7.51 18.45 0.01
CA ALA A 191 -8.10 19.67 -0.50
C ALA A 191 -8.94 20.28 0.63
N ILE A 192 -8.43 21.34 1.25
CA ILE A 192 -9.02 21.93 2.46
C ILE A 192 -9.56 23.32 2.09
N PRO A 193 -10.83 23.64 2.43
CA PRO A 193 -11.38 24.96 2.19
C PRO A 193 -10.52 26.06 2.83
N GLY A 194 -10.19 27.10 2.06
CA GLY A 194 -9.34 28.21 2.51
C GLY A 194 -7.84 27.93 2.56
N HIS A 195 -7.37 26.73 2.20
CA HIS A 195 -5.96 26.38 2.14
C HIS A 195 -5.54 25.92 0.74
N ARG A 196 -4.33 26.32 0.33
CA ARG A 196 -3.72 25.87 -0.92
C ARG A 196 -2.54 24.97 -0.61
N ASN A 197 -2.74 23.68 -0.82
CA ASN A 197 -1.71 22.67 -0.63
C ASN A 197 -1.04 22.37 -1.97
N ILE A 198 0.25 22.03 -1.96
CA ILE A 198 1.00 21.75 -3.19
C ILE A 198 1.52 20.31 -3.14
N ILE A 199 1.23 19.54 -4.19
CA ILE A 199 1.81 18.23 -4.40
C ILE A 199 2.48 18.17 -5.78
N ARG A 200 3.71 17.66 -5.82
CA ARG A 200 4.46 17.46 -7.06
C ARG A 200 4.34 16.02 -7.51
N LEU A 201 3.81 15.80 -8.71
CA LEU A 201 3.67 14.46 -9.29
C LEU A 201 4.28 14.41 -10.68
N ARG A 202 4.66 13.21 -11.11
CA ARG A 202 5.19 12.92 -12.45
C ARG A 202 4.60 11.61 -12.92
N ALA A 203 4.09 11.59 -14.14
CA ALA A 203 3.82 10.37 -14.89
C ALA A 203 5.06 10.01 -15.71
N ASP A 204 5.62 8.82 -15.50
CA ASP A 204 6.84 8.38 -16.19
C ASP A 204 6.60 8.07 -17.67
N ARG A 205 5.37 7.67 -18.02
CA ARG A 205 4.97 7.31 -19.38
C ARG A 205 3.61 7.91 -19.74
N PRO A 206 3.35 8.15 -21.03
CA PRO A 206 2.01 8.47 -21.50
C PRO A 206 1.02 7.35 -21.17
N GLY A 207 -0.23 7.71 -20.89
CA GLY A 207 -1.26 6.75 -20.54
C GLY A 207 -2.45 7.37 -19.82
N VAL A 208 -3.42 6.54 -19.47
CA VAL A 208 -4.61 6.93 -18.71
C VAL A 208 -4.54 6.33 -17.31
N PHE A 209 -4.72 7.16 -16.29
CA PHE A 209 -4.72 6.78 -14.89
C PHE A 209 -6.03 7.22 -14.22
N GLY A 210 -6.39 6.53 -13.14
CA GLY A 210 -7.54 6.90 -12.33
C GLY A 210 -7.13 7.79 -11.16
N GLY A 211 -7.93 8.81 -10.89
CA GLY A 211 -7.87 9.62 -9.67
C GLY A 211 -9.12 9.45 -8.82
N ILE A 212 -8.97 9.50 -7.50
CA ILE A 212 -10.07 9.33 -6.54
C ILE A 212 -10.00 10.36 -5.42
N CYS A 213 -11.15 10.59 -4.79
CA CYS A 213 -11.22 11.27 -3.51
C CYS A 213 -10.86 10.28 -2.39
N ALA A 214 -9.85 10.57 -1.59
CA ALA A 214 -9.38 9.69 -0.50
C ALA A 214 -9.88 10.09 0.90
N GLU A 215 -10.68 11.16 1.01
CA GLU A 215 -11.24 11.67 2.26
C GLU A 215 -12.76 11.80 2.12
N TYR A 216 -13.51 11.41 3.16
CA TYR A 216 -14.96 11.35 3.08
C TYR A 216 -15.56 12.76 2.98
N CYS A 217 -16.19 13.06 1.83
CA CYS A 217 -16.73 14.38 1.49
C CYS A 217 -18.26 14.41 1.35
N GLY A 218 -18.96 13.37 1.83
CA GLY A 218 -20.42 13.27 1.84
C GLY A 218 -20.98 12.16 0.94
N ILE A 219 -22.28 12.25 0.64
CA ILE A 219 -23.06 11.15 0.03
C ILE A 219 -22.51 10.70 -1.33
N GLY A 220 -22.08 11.66 -2.17
CA GLY A 220 -21.50 11.37 -3.48
C GLY A 220 -19.99 11.07 -3.46
N HIS A 221 -19.37 10.85 -2.29
CA HIS A 221 -17.93 10.59 -2.18
C HIS A 221 -17.44 9.45 -3.07
N ALA A 222 -18.20 8.36 -3.17
CA ALA A 222 -17.82 7.19 -3.97
C ALA A 222 -17.97 7.40 -5.49
N ILE A 223 -18.69 8.44 -5.92
CA ILE A 223 -19.04 8.68 -7.33
C ILE A 223 -18.34 9.90 -7.92
N MET A 224 -17.25 10.35 -7.30
CA MET A 224 -16.41 11.44 -7.81
C MET A 224 -14.98 11.05 -8.21
N PRO A 225 -14.73 9.88 -8.84
CA PRO A 225 -13.43 9.64 -9.46
C PRO A 225 -13.24 10.62 -10.63
N PHE A 226 -11.98 10.91 -10.94
CA PHE A 226 -11.58 11.68 -12.11
C PHE A 226 -10.59 10.87 -12.95
N THR A 227 -10.45 11.24 -14.21
CA THR A 227 -9.52 10.61 -15.15
C THR A 227 -8.28 11.47 -15.31
N VAL A 228 -7.13 10.84 -15.41
CA VAL A 228 -5.85 11.51 -15.70
C VAL A 228 -5.34 11.01 -17.04
N GLU A 229 -5.15 11.92 -17.99
CA GLU A 229 -4.57 11.66 -19.30
C GLU A 229 -3.16 12.24 -19.34
N ALA A 230 -2.16 11.36 -19.24
CA ALA A 230 -0.76 11.73 -19.41
C ALA A 230 -0.39 11.67 -20.89
N TYR A 231 -0.11 12.81 -21.51
CA TYR A 231 0.20 12.90 -22.94
C TYR A 231 1.71 12.92 -23.19
N GLU A 232 2.11 12.42 -24.36
CA GLU A 232 3.49 12.48 -24.82
C GLU A 232 3.90 13.93 -25.08
N THR A 233 4.98 14.36 -24.43
CA THR A 233 5.62 15.64 -24.75
C THR A 233 6.54 15.43 -25.93
N ARG A 234 6.43 16.27 -26.97
CA ARG A 234 7.46 16.28 -28.01
C ARG A 234 8.80 16.62 -27.34
N PRO A 235 9.90 15.93 -27.66
CA PRO A 235 11.20 16.29 -27.12
C PRO A 235 11.45 17.78 -27.44
N ASN A 236 11.80 18.56 -26.41
CA ASN A 236 12.23 19.94 -26.57
C ASN A 236 13.41 19.96 -27.54
N THR A 237 13.19 20.29 -28.82
CA THR A 237 14.28 20.68 -29.70
C THR A 237 14.86 21.96 -29.09
N PRO A 238 16.13 21.97 -28.67
CA PRO A 238 16.73 23.19 -28.12
C PRO A 238 16.63 24.30 -29.17
N PRO A 239 16.34 25.55 -28.77
CA PRO A 239 16.30 26.67 -29.70
C PRO A 239 17.70 26.87 -30.29
N GLY A 240 17.93 26.36 -31.50
CA GLY A 240 19.24 26.42 -32.15
C GLY A 240 19.50 25.43 -33.28
N SER A 241 18.70 24.36 -33.46
CA SER A 241 18.91 23.41 -34.56
C SER A 241 18.00 23.63 -35.77
N ALA A 242 17.54 24.86 -36.00
CA ALA A 242 17.06 25.23 -37.33
C ALA A 242 18.26 25.15 -38.29
N GLY A 243 18.42 23.98 -38.90
CA GLY A 243 19.42 23.74 -39.93
C GLY A 243 19.25 24.78 -41.02
N ASN A 244 20.34 25.49 -41.29
CA ASN A 244 20.54 26.27 -42.49
C ASN A 244 20.43 25.32 -43.70
N GLY A 245 19.26 25.27 -44.32
CA GLY A 245 18.99 24.52 -45.53
C GLY A 245 18.98 25.45 -46.74
N SER A 246 20.13 25.44 -47.44
CA SER A 246 20.36 25.71 -48.88
C SER A 246 19.62 26.86 -49.55
#